data_AF-A0A357PQR7-F1
#
_entry.id   AF-A0A357PQR7-F1
#
_cell.length_a   1.000
_cell.length_b   1.000
_cell.length_c   1.000
_cell.angle_alpha   90.00
_cell.angle_beta   90.00
_cell.angle_gamma   90.00
#
_symmetry.space_group_name_H-M   'P 1'
#
loop_
_entity.id
_entity.type
_entity.pdbx_description
1 polymer ?
#
loop_
_entity_poly.entity_id
_entity_poly.type
_entity_poly.pdbx_seq_one_letter_code
_entity_poly.pdbx_strand_id
1 'polypeptide(L)'
;MTRPHVHANNRTNLTMPRMGCCAVFFMDNRVVFVYAERMLNGIRIYSADTVWRRILSDLAATVLDSPDVTAVDFDALNIPPRATAMELKAAILAAMDNSNIIRNVFGRDVSLPRLQRQIVVLLAQTGGMTAAQLKVALGYSPNAATHTVDTAIYQLRRTFGRELIQNNNGVYKIGRI
;
A
#
# COMPACT_ATOMS: atom_id res chain seq x y z
N MET A 1 0.77 -11.41 -71.45
CA MET A 1 0.67 -10.62 -70.21
C MET A 1 -0.11 -11.43 -69.19
N THR A 2 0.58 -12.00 -68.21
CA THR A 2 -0.06 -12.74 -67.09
C THR A 2 0.94 -12.77 -65.93
N ARG A 3 0.55 -12.18 -64.79
CA ARG A 3 1.38 -12.02 -63.57
C ARG A 3 1.56 -13.37 -62.84
N PRO A 4 2.71 -13.62 -62.18
CA PRO A 4 2.86 -14.77 -61.30
C PRO A 4 2.23 -14.48 -59.92
N HIS A 5 1.41 -15.43 -59.46
CA HIS A 5 0.92 -15.49 -58.08
C HIS A 5 2.06 -15.86 -57.13
N VAL A 6 2.40 -14.97 -56.20
CA VAL A 6 3.29 -15.28 -55.07
C VAL A 6 2.41 -15.83 -53.94
N HIS A 7 2.49 -17.14 -53.69
CA HIS A 7 1.98 -17.75 -52.47
C HIS A 7 2.98 -17.46 -51.34
N ALA A 8 2.68 -16.46 -50.50
CA ALA A 8 3.40 -16.23 -49.26
C ALA A 8 2.92 -17.24 -48.20
N ASN A 9 3.72 -18.30 -47.99
CA ASN A 9 3.53 -19.27 -46.92
C ASN A 9 4.04 -18.67 -45.59
N ASN A 10 3.24 -17.82 -44.95
CA ASN A 10 3.55 -17.30 -43.61
C ASN A 10 3.22 -18.36 -42.55
N ARG A 11 4.12 -19.33 -42.38
CA ARG A 11 4.22 -20.08 -41.11
C ARG A 11 5.21 -19.36 -40.20
N THR A 12 4.81 -18.18 -39.72
CA THR A 12 5.38 -17.65 -38.48
C THR A 12 4.75 -18.45 -37.35
N ASN A 13 5.47 -19.46 -36.88
CA ASN A 13 5.24 -20.02 -35.55
C ASN A 13 5.46 -18.90 -34.55
N LEU A 14 4.40 -18.14 -34.25
CA LEU A 14 4.32 -17.28 -33.08
C LEU A 14 4.31 -18.21 -31.87
N THR A 15 5.51 -18.56 -31.39
CA THR A 15 5.71 -18.92 -29.99
C THR A 15 5.17 -17.76 -29.17
N MET A 16 3.94 -17.89 -28.69
CA MET A 16 3.38 -16.98 -27.71
C MET A 16 4.30 -17.02 -26.48
N PRO A 17 4.93 -15.91 -26.08
CA PRO A 17 5.49 -15.84 -24.74
C PRO A 17 4.33 -16.07 -23.77
N ARG A 18 4.52 -16.99 -22.82
CA ARG A 18 3.56 -17.30 -21.74
C ARG A 18 2.96 -15.98 -21.22
N MET A 19 1.71 -15.72 -21.57
CA MET A 19 1.00 -14.53 -21.12
C MET A 19 0.87 -14.61 -19.60
N GLY A 20 1.54 -13.69 -18.90
CA GLY A 20 1.15 -13.32 -17.54
C GLY A 20 -0.31 -12.88 -17.55
N CYS A 21 -1.04 -13.26 -16.52
CA CYS A 21 -2.47 -13.04 -16.36
C CYS A 21 -2.85 -11.57 -16.58
N CYS A 22 -3.45 -11.27 -17.73
CA CYS A 22 -4.04 -9.95 -17.98
C CYS A 22 -5.29 -9.78 -17.10
N ALA A 23 -5.30 -8.78 -16.22
CA ALA A 23 -6.52 -8.31 -15.59
C ALA A 23 -7.37 -7.59 -16.65
N VAL A 24 -8.56 -8.11 -16.94
CA VAL A 24 -9.51 -7.53 -17.89
C VAL A 24 -10.51 -6.68 -17.11
N PHE A 25 -10.43 -5.37 -17.26
CA PHE A 25 -11.42 -4.45 -16.70
C PHE A 25 -12.50 -4.13 -17.74
N PHE A 26 -13.76 -4.34 -17.37
CA PHE A 26 -14.90 -3.91 -18.17
C PHE A 26 -15.35 -2.53 -17.68
N MET A 27 -15.03 -1.48 -18.44
CA MET A 27 -15.57 -0.14 -18.24
C MET A 27 -16.24 0.30 -19.55
N ASP A 28 -17.52 0.66 -19.50
CA ASP A 28 -18.28 1.25 -20.62
C ASP A 28 -18.07 0.58 -22.00
N ASN A 29 -18.19 -0.76 -22.07
CA ASN A 29 -18.07 -1.53 -23.32
C ASN A 29 -16.74 -1.37 -24.09
N ARG A 30 -15.65 -0.94 -23.44
CA ARG A 30 -14.31 -0.88 -24.04
C ARG A 30 -13.30 -1.67 -23.23
N VAL A 31 -12.56 -2.55 -23.93
CA VAL A 31 -11.46 -3.33 -23.34
C VAL A 31 -10.21 -2.44 -23.31
N VAL A 32 -9.74 -2.11 -22.11
CA VAL A 32 -8.47 -1.40 -21.93
C VAL A 32 -7.43 -2.39 -21.39
N PHE A 33 -6.41 -2.66 -22.20
CA PHE A 33 -5.24 -3.44 -21.78
C PHE A 33 -4.31 -2.52 -20.98
N VAL A 34 -4.35 -2.61 -19.64
CA VAL A 34 -3.34 -1.98 -18.80
C VAL A 34 -2.41 -3.08 -18.31
N TYR A 35 -1.11 -2.96 -18.63
CA TYR A 35 -0.05 -3.77 -18.03
C TYR A 35 0.07 -3.42 -16.55
N ALA A 36 -0.84 -3.96 -15.73
CA ALA A 36 -1.07 -3.56 -14.35
C ALA A 36 -0.71 -4.63 -13.31
N GLU A 37 -0.20 -5.80 -13.74
CA GLU A 37 0.06 -6.99 -12.91
C GLU A 37 0.95 -6.75 -11.68
N ARG A 38 1.59 -5.59 -11.52
CA ARG A 38 2.44 -5.27 -10.37
C ARG A 38 2.27 -3.85 -9.83
N MET A 39 1.20 -3.16 -10.19
CA MET A 39 1.04 -1.74 -9.85
C MET A 39 1.03 -1.49 -8.35
N LEU A 40 0.38 -2.37 -7.57
CA LEU A 40 0.17 -2.22 -6.13
C LEU A 40 0.92 -3.27 -5.30
N ASN A 41 1.95 -3.89 -5.87
CA ASN A 41 2.71 -4.94 -5.21
C ASN A 41 3.31 -4.46 -3.87
N GLY A 42 3.06 -5.22 -2.81
CA GLY A 42 3.53 -4.93 -1.45
C GLY A 42 2.72 -3.88 -0.70
N ILE A 43 1.60 -3.41 -1.24
CA ILE A 43 0.67 -2.51 -0.56
C ILE A 43 -0.44 -3.35 0.11
N ARG A 44 -0.61 -3.16 1.42
CA ARG A 44 -1.68 -3.81 2.21
C ARG A 44 -2.91 -2.90 2.22
N ILE A 45 -4.02 -3.32 1.64
CA ILE A 45 -5.21 -2.47 1.45
C ILE A 45 -6.45 -3.16 2.04
N TYR A 46 -7.30 -2.40 2.71
CA TYR A 46 -8.63 -2.85 3.15
C TYR A 46 -9.69 -2.31 2.19
N SER A 47 -10.71 -3.11 1.89
CA SER A 47 -11.97 -2.62 1.33
C SER A 47 -13.09 -3.55 1.76
N ALA A 48 -14.24 -3.02 2.14
CA ALA A 48 -15.45 -3.77 2.42
C ALA A 48 -16.12 -4.30 1.15
N ASP A 49 -15.86 -3.67 0.00
CA ASP A 49 -16.48 -4.03 -1.28
C ASP A 49 -15.76 -5.20 -1.96
N THR A 50 -16.47 -6.32 -2.11
CA THR A 50 -15.94 -7.55 -2.72
C THR A 50 -15.46 -7.38 -4.16
N VAL A 51 -16.03 -6.45 -4.92
CA VAL A 51 -15.60 -6.12 -6.29
C VAL A 51 -14.26 -5.40 -6.23
N TRP A 52 -14.14 -4.39 -5.38
CA TRP A 52 -12.88 -3.66 -5.18
C TRP A 52 -11.77 -4.55 -4.64
N ARG A 53 -12.08 -5.46 -3.71
CA ARG A 53 -11.13 -6.46 -3.21
C ARG A 53 -10.56 -7.30 -4.37
N ARG A 54 -11.39 -7.72 -5.32
CA ARG A 54 -10.94 -8.47 -6.50
C ARG A 54 -10.07 -7.62 -7.42
N ILE A 55 -10.53 -6.41 -7.76
CA ILE A 55 -9.78 -5.45 -8.59
C ILE A 55 -8.40 -5.15 -7.99
N LEU A 56 -8.33 -4.85 -6.69
CA LEU A 56 -7.08 -4.54 -5.99
C LEU A 56 -6.14 -5.75 -5.94
N SER A 57 -6.68 -6.95 -5.73
CA SER A 57 -5.90 -8.20 -5.80
C SER A 57 -5.33 -8.44 -7.19
N ASP A 58 -6.11 -8.18 -8.25
CA ASP A 58 -5.66 -8.32 -9.66
C ASP A 58 -4.57 -7.31 -10.02
N LEU A 59 -4.54 -6.15 -9.33
CA LEU A 59 -3.46 -5.14 -9.39
C LEU A 59 -2.25 -5.48 -8.49
N ALA A 60 -2.21 -6.69 -7.94
CA ALA A 60 -1.21 -7.23 -7.02
C ALA A 60 -1.13 -6.58 -5.63
N ALA A 61 -2.20 -5.92 -5.15
CA ALA A 61 -2.29 -5.51 -3.74
C ALA A 61 -2.51 -6.71 -2.82
N THR A 62 -2.01 -6.63 -1.58
CA THR A 62 -2.38 -7.56 -0.52
C THR A 62 -3.64 -7.06 0.17
N VAL A 63 -4.79 -7.67 -0.12
CA VAL A 63 -6.07 -7.25 0.46
C VAL A 63 -6.30 -7.91 1.82
N LEU A 64 -6.57 -7.11 2.86
CA LEU A 64 -6.80 -7.59 4.23
C LEU A 64 -8.25 -7.37 4.68
N ASP A 65 -8.68 -8.13 5.68
CA ASP A 65 -10.06 -8.13 6.21
C ASP A 65 -10.31 -7.07 7.30
N SER A 66 -9.28 -6.37 7.77
CA SER A 66 -9.39 -5.37 8.84
C SER A 66 -8.64 -4.09 8.45
N PRO A 67 -9.26 -2.90 8.63
CA PRO A 67 -8.61 -1.63 8.33
C PRO A 67 -7.40 -1.37 9.25
N ASP A 68 -7.43 -1.84 10.50
CA ASP A 68 -6.42 -1.57 11.54
C ASP A 68 -5.01 -2.05 11.20
N VAL A 69 -4.91 -3.03 10.30
CA VAL A 69 -3.65 -3.67 9.90
C VAL A 69 -3.22 -3.31 8.47
N THR A 70 -3.97 -2.43 7.82
CA THR A 70 -3.71 -2.03 6.43
C THR A 70 -2.86 -0.78 6.34
N ALA A 71 -2.14 -0.66 5.23
CA ALA A 71 -1.42 0.56 4.88
C ALA A 71 -2.38 1.64 4.35
N VAL A 72 -3.50 1.22 3.77
CA VAL A 72 -4.52 2.08 3.17
C VAL A 72 -5.89 1.46 3.41
N ASP A 73 -6.80 2.23 4.00
CA ASP A 73 -8.23 1.95 3.94
C ASP A 73 -8.77 2.53 2.63
N PHE A 74 -9.14 1.65 1.70
CA PHE A 74 -9.61 2.03 0.37
C PHE A 74 -10.98 2.70 0.42
N ASP A 75 -11.84 2.30 1.34
CA ASP A 75 -13.20 2.81 1.44
C ASP A 75 -13.19 4.28 1.90
N ALA A 76 -12.16 4.66 2.67
CA ALA A 76 -11.93 6.05 3.08
C ALA A 76 -11.43 6.97 1.94
N LEU A 77 -10.99 6.43 0.80
CA LEU A 77 -10.39 7.21 -0.28
C LEU A 77 -11.38 7.95 -1.18
N ASN A 78 -12.69 7.74 -0.99
CA ASN A 78 -13.74 8.37 -1.80
C ASN A 78 -13.45 8.30 -3.31
N ILE A 79 -13.04 7.13 -3.79
CA ILE A 79 -12.65 6.94 -5.19
C ILE A 79 -13.87 7.15 -6.10
N PRO A 80 -13.77 7.99 -7.15
CA PRO A 80 -14.86 8.16 -8.10
C PRO A 80 -15.25 6.84 -8.78
N PRO A 81 -16.55 6.58 -9.06
CA PRO A 81 -17.01 5.34 -9.69
C PRO A 81 -16.39 5.03 -11.06
N ARG A 82 -15.76 6.03 -11.70
CA ARG A 82 -15.13 5.94 -13.03
C ARG A 82 -13.63 6.28 -13.00
N ALA A 83 -12.98 6.10 -11.86
CA ALA A 83 -11.55 6.38 -11.73
C ALA A 83 -10.75 5.51 -12.72
N THR A 84 -9.88 6.15 -13.49
CA THR A 84 -8.89 5.46 -14.32
C THR A 84 -7.86 4.75 -13.45
N ALA A 85 -7.16 3.74 -14.00
CA ALA A 85 -6.10 3.04 -13.27
C ALA A 85 -5.00 4.00 -12.76
N MET A 86 -4.73 5.09 -13.48
CA MET A 86 -3.76 6.11 -13.07
C MET A 86 -4.26 6.95 -11.90
N GLU A 87 -5.53 7.37 -11.93
CA GLU A 87 -6.16 8.10 -10.81
C GLU A 87 -6.27 7.23 -9.56
N LEU A 88 -6.62 5.95 -9.73
CA LEU A 88 -6.62 4.96 -8.67
C LEU A 88 -5.23 4.82 -8.04
N LYS A 89 -4.19 4.69 -8.87
CA LYS A 89 -2.79 4.64 -8.41
C LYS A 89 -2.41 5.90 -7.66
N ALA A 90 -2.73 7.07 -8.21
CA ALA A 90 -2.41 8.35 -7.61
C ALA A 90 -3.10 8.52 -6.26
N ALA A 91 -4.38 8.18 -6.14
CA ALA A 91 -5.14 8.26 -4.90
C ALA A 91 -4.57 7.31 -3.83
N ILE A 92 -4.27 6.06 -4.19
CA ILE A 92 -3.67 5.09 -3.26
C ILE A 92 -2.28 5.56 -2.82
N LEU A 93 -1.44 6.04 -3.74
CA LEU A 93 -0.11 6.56 -3.38
C LEU A 93 -0.18 7.83 -2.54
N ALA A 94 -1.14 8.72 -2.80
CA ALA A 94 -1.39 9.91 -1.99
C ALA A 94 -1.86 9.52 -0.57
N ALA A 95 -2.70 8.49 -0.44
CA ALA A 95 -3.09 7.96 0.86
C ALA A 95 -1.93 7.34 1.64
N MET A 96 -0.97 6.74 0.93
CA MET A 96 0.27 6.24 1.51
C MET A 96 1.28 7.36 1.84
N ASP A 97 1.11 8.54 1.24
CA ASP A 97 1.97 9.68 1.49
C ASP A 97 1.66 10.29 2.86
N ASN A 98 2.38 9.79 3.85
CA ASN A 98 2.27 10.26 5.22
C ASN A 98 3.21 11.44 5.52
N SER A 99 3.77 12.10 4.50
CA SER A 99 4.71 13.21 4.68
C SER A 99 4.10 14.36 5.48
N ASN A 100 2.81 14.67 5.26
CA ASN A 100 2.09 15.67 6.05
C ASN A 100 1.99 15.30 7.53
N ILE A 101 1.70 14.04 7.84
CA ILE A 101 1.64 13.55 9.22
C ILE A 101 3.01 13.67 9.88
N ILE A 102 4.06 13.22 9.21
CA ILE A 102 5.44 13.33 9.73
C ILE A 102 5.79 14.81 9.96
N ARG A 103 5.54 15.69 8.99
CA ARG A 103 5.81 17.12 9.14
C ARG A 103 5.04 17.73 10.31
N ASN A 104 3.79 17.33 10.53
CA ASN A 104 2.98 17.79 11.66
C ASN A 104 3.52 17.32 13.01
N VAL A 105 4.05 16.08 13.09
CA VAL A 105 4.63 15.53 14.32
C VAL A 105 5.97 16.20 14.66
N PHE A 106 6.83 16.42 13.68
CA PHE A 106 8.19 16.92 13.90
C PHE A 106 8.35 18.44 13.71
N GLY A 107 7.32 19.14 13.20
CA GLY A 107 7.36 20.56 12.84
C GLY A 107 8.23 20.89 11.62
N ARG A 108 8.86 19.88 11.01
CA ARG A 108 9.77 20.00 9.86
C ARG A 108 9.80 18.69 9.08
N ASP A 109 10.33 18.74 7.86
CA ASP A 109 10.55 17.53 7.06
C ASP A 109 11.69 16.71 7.66
N VAL A 110 11.39 15.44 7.99
CA VAL A 110 12.35 14.49 8.57
C VAL A 110 12.34 13.21 7.75
N SER A 111 13.54 12.74 7.37
CA SER A 111 13.71 11.42 6.78
C SER A 111 13.85 10.38 7.88
N LEU A 112 12.92 9.41 7.92
CA LEU A 112 12.90 8.33 8.88
C LEU A 112 13.07 6.98 8.17
N PRO A 113 13.79 6.02 8.78
CA PRO A 113 13.76 4.63 8.36
C PRO A 113 12.32 4.09 8.29
N ARG A 114 12.05 3.20 7.34
CA ARG A 114 10.69 2.71 7.02
C ARG A 114 9.89 2.28 8.26
N LEU A 115 10.48 1.45 9.13
CA LEU A 115 9.82 0.96 10.34
C LEU A 115 9.50 2.11 11.32
N GLN A 116 10.44 3.02 11.53
CA GLN A 116 10.25 4.16 12.43
C GLN A 116 9.18 5.12 11.90
N ARG A 117 9.17 5.36 10.58
CA ARG A 117 8.11 6.14 9.91
C ARG A 117 6.74 5.50 10.15
N GLN A 118 6.61 4.19 9.94
CA GLN A 118 5.35 3.49 10.14
C GLN A 118 4.86 3.58 11.59
N ILE A 119 5.76 3.44 12.57
CA ILE A 119 5.41 3.60 13.99
C ILE A 119 4.87 5.00 14.27
N VAL A 120 5.56 6.05 13.81
CA VAL A 120 5.12 7.44 14.05
C VAL A 120 3.76 7.70 13.42
N VAL A 121 3.56 7.25 12.19
CA VAL A 121 2.29 7.42 11.46
C VAL A 121 1.15 6.71 12.19
N LEU A 122 1.34 5.44 12.56
CA LEU A 122 0.32 4.67 13.28
C LEU A 122 -0.04 5.32 14.60
N LEU A 123 0.96 5.73 15.40
CA LEU A 123 0.71 6.40 16.68
C LEU A 123 0.02 7.76 16.53
N ALA A 124 0.31 8.51 15.47
CA ALA A 124 -0.32 9.79 15.18
C ALA A 124 -1.77 9.63 14.72
N GLN A 125 -2.06 8.63 13.88
CA GLN A 125 -3.39 8.38 13.34
C GLN A 125 -4.36 7.82 14.40
N THR A 126 -3.89 6.91 15.28
CA THR A 126 -4.77 6.26 16.26
C THR A 126 -4.79 6.94 17.62
N GLY A 127 -3.93 7.94 17.85
CA GLY A 127 -3.80 8.62 19.14
C GLY A 127 -3.16 7.77 20.24
N GLY A 128 -2.70 6.55 19.90
CA GLY A 128 -1.94 5.69 20.79
C GLY A 128 -2.13 4.20 20.54
N MET A 129 -1.11 3.40 20.86
CA MET A 129 -1.13 1.95 20.74
C MET A 129 -0.20 1.28 21.76
N THR A 130 -0.54 0.07 22.17
CA THR A 130 0.39 -0.83 22.88
C THR A 130 1.44 -1.42 21.93
N ALA A 131 2.54 -1.94 22.48
CA ALA A 131 3.56 -2.66 21.70
C ALA A 131 2.97 -3.83 20.89
N ALA A 132 2.00 -4.55 21.47
CA ALA A 132 1.32 -5.67 20.83
C ALA A 132 0.45 -5.22 19.64
N GLN A 133 -0.29 -4.13 19.79
CA GLN A 133 -1.09 -3.54 18.71
C GLN A 133 -0.21 -3.03 17.57
N LEU A 134 0.86 -2.29 17.89
CA LEU A 134 1.84 -1.83 16.88
C LEU A 134 2.44 -3.00 16.11
N LYS A 135 2.81 -4.07 16.80
CA LYS A 135 3.35 -5.28 16.16
C LYS A 135 2.38 -5.85 15.13
N VAL A 136 1.11 -5.99 15.49
CA VAL A 136 0.05 -6.50 14.60
C VAL A 136 -0.19 -5.55 13.42
N ALA A 137 -0.28 -4.24 13.66
CA ALA A 137 -0.46 -3.23 12.61
C ALA A 137 0.72 -3.19 11.61
N LEU A 138 1.94 -3.39 12.12
CA LEU A 138 3.16 -3.50 11.30
C LEU A 138 3.24 -4.80 10.49
N GLY A 139 2.29 -5.73 10.67
CA GLY A 139 2.18 -6.96 9.89
C GLY A 139 3.02 -8.13 10.44
N TYR A 140 3.50 -8.03 11.68
CA TYR A 140 4.17 -9.15 12.33
C TYR A 140 3.14 -10.14 12.91
N SER A 141 3.56 -11.40 13.04
CA SER A 141 2.74 -12.44 13.67
C SER A 141 2.36 -12.03 15.11
N PRO A 142 1.12 -12.33 15.56
CA PRO A 142 0.71 -12.13 16.96
C PRO A 142 1.61 -12.83 17.97
N ASN A 143 2.28 -13.92 17.57
CA ASN A 143 3.20 -14.69 18.42
C ASN A 143 4.65 -14.18 18.35
N ALA A 144 4.97 -13.25 17.46
CA ALA A 144 6.32 -12.69 17.36
C ALA A 144 6.64 -11.80 18.57
N ALA A 145 7.92 -11.73 18.94
CA ALA A 145 8.36 -10.84 20.02
C ALA A 145 8.20 -9.36 19.63
N THR A 146 7.91 -8.50 20.61
CA THR A 146 7.80 -7.04 20.40
C THR A 146 9.16 -6.33 20.35
N HIS A 147 10.26 -7.05 20.60
CA HIS A 147 11.61 -6.48 20.71
C HIS A 147 12.01 -5.57 19.53
N THR A 148 11.62 -5.93 18.31
CA THR A 148 11.88 -5.10 17.12
C THR A 148 11.16 -3.75 17.18
N VAL A 149 9.91 -3.74 17.66
CA VAL A 149 9.11 -2.51 17.85
C VAL A 149 9.70 -1.68 18.98
N ASP A 150 10.01 -2.32 20.11
CA ASP A 150 10.57 -1.63 21.29
C ASP A 150 11.94 -1.01 20.98
N THR A 151 12.79 -1.71 20.21
CA THR A 151 14.08 -1.19 19.74
C THR A 151 13.91 0.03 18.83
N ALA A 152 12.96 -0.02 17.89
CA ALA A 152 12.68 1.10 17.00
C ALA A 152 12.15 2.33 17.74
N ILE A 153 11.27 2.13 18.74
CA ILE A 153 10.78 3.21 19.62
C ILE A 153 11.92 3.79 20.45
N TYR A 154 12.80 2.94 21.00
CA TYR A 154 13.97 3.38 21.75
C TYR A 154 14.89 4.25 20.89
N GLN A 155 15.15 3.84 19.64
CA GLN A 155 15.95 4.64 18.70
C GLN A 155 15.31 6.00 18.40
N LEU A 156 14.00 6.03 18.15
CA LEU A 156 13.25 7.28 17.94
C LEU A 156 13.39 8.23 19.13
N ARG A 157 13.17 7.72 20.35
CA ARG A 157 13.33 8.51 21.59
C ARG A 157 14.76 8.97 21.82
N ARG A 158 15.75 8.17 21.44
CA ARG A 158 17.16 8.53 21.56
C ARG A 158 17.55 9.64 20.59
N THR A 159 17.03 9.61 19.37
CA THR A 159 17.40 10.57 18.32
C THR A 159 16.64 11.89 18.44
N PHE A 160 15.36 11.86 18.78
CA PHE A 160 14.46 13.03 18.74
C PHE A 160 13.98 13.48 20.12
N GLY A 161 14.42 12.81 21.19
CA GLY A 161 14.02 13.10 22.57
C GLY A 161 12.92 12.17 23.07
N ARG A 162 12.90 11.97 24.40
CA ARG A 162 11.93 11.10 25.06
C ARG A 162 10.49 11.59 24.93
N GLU A 163 10.31 12.90 24.72
CA GLU A 163 9.00 13.55 24.58
C GLU A 163 8.27 13.19 23.28
N LEU A 164 9.01 12.84 22.20
CA LEU A 164 8.40 12.50 20.92
C LEU A 164 7.39 11.34 21.05
N ILE A 165 7.76 10.31 21.81
CA ILE A 165 6.88 9.18 22.10
C ILE A 165 6.77 9.04 23.60
N GLN A 166 5.61 9.29 24.18
CA GLN A 166 5.34 9.06 25.60
C GLN A 166 4.80 7.63 25.82
N ASN A 167 5.12 7.02 26.96
CA ASN A 167 4.57 5.70 27.33
C ASN A 167 3.81 5.88 28.65
N ASN A 168 2.49 5.75 28.56
CA ASN A 168 1.60 5.84 29.72
C ASN A 168 0.99 4.45 29.93
N ASN A 169 1.43 3.74 30.97
CA ASN A 169 0.95 2.42 31.35
C ASN A 169 0.97 1.37 30.21
N GLY A 170 2.02 1.37 29.38
CA GLY A 170 2.18 0.42 28.27
C GLY A 170 1.55 0.86 26.96
N VAL A 171 0.92 2.04 26.92
CA VAL A 171 0.39 2.66 25.69
C VAL A 171 1.35 3.75 25.23
N TYR A 172 1.90 3.57 24.03
CA TYR A 172 2.72 4.57 23.37
C TYR A 172 1.84 5.61 22.68
N LYS A 173 2.20 6.88 22.78
CA LYS A 173 1.52 8.01 22.13
C LYS A 173 2.53 9.00 21.57
N ILE A 174 2.19 9.68 20.48
CA ILE A 174 2.97 10.83 20.03
C ILE A 174 2.79 11.99 21.02
N GLY A 175 3.89 12.52 21.53
CA GLY A 175 3.91 13.76 22.31
C GLY A 175 4.14 14.98 21.42
N ARG A 176 4.03 16.17 21.99
CA ARG A 176 4.47 17.41 21.33
C ARG A 176 5.97 17.57 21.51
N ILE A 177 6.67 17.84 20.41
CA ILE A 177 8.07 18.30 20.39
C ILE A 177 8.09 19.83 20.50
#